data_AF-A0A1Q7AGZ5-F1
#
_entry.id   AF-A0A1Q7AGZ5-F1
#
_cell.length_a   1.000
_cell.length_b   1.000
_cell.length_c   1.000
_cell.angle_alpha   90.00
_cell.angle_beta   90.00
_cell.angle_gamma   90.00
#
_symmetry.space_group_name_H-M   'P 1'
#
loop_
_entity.id
_entity.type
_entity.pdbx_description
1 polymer ?
#
loop_
_entity_poly.entity_id
_entity_poly.type
_entity_poly.pdbx_seq_one_letter_code
_entity_poly.pdbx_strand_id
1 'polypeptide(L)'
;MNRALMLWASSKVGDVLTPPQRQAIAEALLAAQQEDGGWSMASLGTFKRVDDTALDTQTDGYATSVVTLALQNAGGAASSDARVRKGLDWLRRHQDRSTGQWTATSLNKRRDPASDPGRFMNDAASAYAVLSLTTAR
;
A
#
# COMPACT_ATOMS: atom_id res chain seq x y z
N MET A 1 5.97 -4.42 -3.39
CA MET A 1 4.50 -4.57 -3.61
C MET A 1 4.03 -6.03 -3.71
N ASN A 2 4.53 -6.86 -4.63
CA ASN A 2 4.04 -8.25 -4.82
C ASN A 2 3.93 -9.08 -3.52
N ARG A 3 4.88 -8.92 -2.60
CA ARG A 3 4.86 -9.58 -1.28
C ARG A 3 3.64 -9.19 -0.43
N ALA A 4 3.21 -7.92 -0.46
CA ALA A 4 2.01 -7.46 0.26
C ALA A 4 0.73 -8.08 -0.32
N LEU A 5 0.60 -8.10 -1.66
CA LEU A 5 -0.52 -8.76 -2.33
C LEU A 5 -0.54 -10.27 -2.04
N MET A 6 0.62 -10.93 -2.03
CA MET A 6 0.74 -12.35 -1.70
C MET A 6 0.37 -12.63 -0.24
N LEU A 7 0.77 -11.75 0.70
CA LEU A 7 0.35 -11.84 2.10
C LEU A 7 -1.16 -11.74 2.21
N TRP A 8 -1.78 -10.75 1.55
CA TRP A 8 -3.23 -10.63 1.54
C TRP A 8 -3.91 -11.84 0.91
N ALA A 9 -3.44 -12.31 -0.25
CA ALA A 9 -3.97 -13.50 -0.92
C ALA A 9 -3.90 -14.75 -0.05
N SER A 10 -2.82 -14.93 0.71
CA SER A 10 -2.66 -16.07 1.64
C SER A 10 -3.68 -16.11 2.78
N SER A 11 -4.39 -15.00 3.05
CA SER A 11 -5.49 -14.97 4.01
C SER A 11 -6.81 -15.54 3.46
N LYS A 12 -6.90 -15.72 2.13
CA LYS A 12 -8.11 -16.18 1.42
C LYS A 12 -7.89 -17.49 0.70
N VAL A 13 -6.67 -17.76 0.27
CA VAL A 13 -6.29 -18.96 -0.47
C VAL A 13 -5.27 -19.74 0.38
N GLY A 14 -5.62 -20.97 0.73
CA GLY A 14 -4.75 -21.88 1.47
C GLY A 14 -3.45 -22.16 0.72
N ASP A 15 -2.40 -22.50 1.47
CA ASP A 15 -1.09 -22.98 0.97
C ASP A 15 -0.33 -22.04 0.02
N VAL A 16 -0.73 -20.77 -0.12
CA VAL A 16 0.04 -19.75 -0.86
C VAL A 16 1.34 -19.38 -0.14
N LEU A 17 1.29 -19.28 1.20
CA LEU A 17 2.42 -18.95 2.05
C LEU A 17 2.40 -19.80 3.33
N THR A 18 3.56 -20.34 3.68
CA THR A 18 3.78 -20.98 4.98
C THR A 18 3.71 -19.94 6.12
N PRO A 19 3.42 -20.35 7.37
CA PRO A 19 3.38 -19.42 8.49
C PRO A 19 4.66 -18.57 8.67
N PRO A 20 5.89 -19.14 8.56
CA PRO A 20 7.11 -18.34 8.63
C PRO A 20 7.24 -17.31 7.52
N GLN A 21 6.81 -17.63 6.29
CA GLN A 21 6.84 -16.67 5.19
C GLN A 21 5.84 -15.53 5.40
N ARG A 22 4.63 -15.82 5.91
CA ARG A 22 3.65 -14.78 6.26
C ARG A 22 4.23 -13.83 7.30
N GLN A 23 4.82 -14.37 8.36
CA GLN A 23 5.45 -13.58 9.42
C GLN A 23 6.58 -12.70 8.88
N ALA A 24 7.52 -13.27 8.11
CA ALA A 24 8.65 -12.53 7.55
C ALA A 24 8.22 -11.44 6.55
N ILE A 25 7.13 -11.65 5.81
CA ILE A 25 6.57 -10.61 4.93
C ILE A 25 5.93 -9.51 5.78
N ALA A 26 5.12 -9.86 6.79
CA ALA A 26 4.48 -8.88 7.64
C ALA A 26 5.51 -7.99 8.36
N GLU A 27 6.56 -8.58 8.93
CA GLU A 27 7.65 -7.85 9.58
C GLU A 27 8.38 -6.90 8.62
N ALA A 28 8.70 -7.37 7.40
CA ALA A 28 9.35 -6.53 6.40
C ALA A 28 8.46 -5.34 5.97
N LEU A 29 7.14 -5.55 5.84
CA LEU A 29 6.21 -4.47 5.56
C LEU A 29 6.12 -3.48 6.72
N LEU A 30 6.00 -3.97 7.95
CA LEU A 30 5.95 -3.16 9.16
C LEU A 30 7.24 -2.33 9.37
N ALA A 31 8.41 -2.87 8.98
CA ALA A 31 9.69 -2.16 9.03
C ALA A 31 9.82 -1.08 7.94
N ALA A 32 9.07 -1.18 6.86
CA ALA A 32 9.11 -0.24 5.74
C ALA A 32 8.16 0.97 5.88
N GLN A 33 7.44 1.08 7.01
CA GLN A 33 6.55 2.21 7.27
C GLN A 33 7.35 3.51 7.40
N GLN A 34 6.90 4.57 6.75
CA GLN A 34 7.50 5.91 6.87
C GLN A 34 7.05 6.60 8.17
N GLU A 35 7.76 7.66 8.55
CA GLU A 35 7.52 8.40 9.79
C GLU A 35 6.11 8.99 9.87
N ASP A 36 5.51 9.34 8.72
CA ASP A 36 4.15 9.88 8.62
C ASP A 36 3.05 8.83 8.85
N GLY A 37 3.42 7.55 8.93
CA GLY A 37 2.53 6.42 9.19
C GLY A 37 2.05 5.69 7.93
N GLY A 38 2.47 6.09 6.72
CA GLY A 38 2.13 5.36 5.51
C GLY A 38 3.31 4.62 4.88
N TRP A 39 3.11 4.17 3.64
CA TRP A 39 4.11 3.49 2.83
C TRP A 39 4.23 4.14 1.46
N SER A 40 5.41 4.01 0.87
CA SER A 40 5.67 4.40 -0.51
C SER A 40 5.91 3.16 -1.38
N MET A 41 5.38 3.17 -2.58
CA MET A 41 5.66 2.17 -3.59
C MET A 41 7.17 2.06 -3.87
N ALA A 42 7.87 3.19 -3.88
CA ALA A 42 9.30 3.23 -4.17
C ALA A 42 10.17 2.59 -3.08
N SER A 43 9.72 2.56 -1.81
CA SER A 43 10.45 1.93 -0.71
C SER A 43 10.19 0.42 -0.59
N LEU A 44 9.21 -0.12 -1.32
CA LEU A 44 8.78 -1.53 -1.25
C LEU A 44 9.40 -2.42 -2.34
N GLY A 45 10.54 -2.01 -2.89
CA GLY A 45 11.31 -2.73 -3.89
C GLY A 45 12.41 -1.87 -4.50
N THR A 46 13.20 -2.46 -5.38
CA THR A 46 14.21 -1.74 -6.16
C THR A 46 13.61 -1.38 -7.50
N PHE A 47 13.42 -0.08 -7.75
CA PHE A 47 12.81 0.42 -8.98
C PHE A 47 13.75 1.38 -9.70
N LYS A 48 13.64 1.41 -11.03
CA LYS A 48 14.24 2.44 -11.87
C LYS A 48 13.22 2.77 -12.96
N ARG A 49 12.88 4.06 -13.10
CA ARG A 49 11.97 4.49 -14.17
C ARG A 49 12.65 4.36 -15.53
N VAL A 50 11.86 4.02 -16.54
CA VAL A 50 12.35 3.83 -17.91
C VAL A 50 12.73 5.14 -18.61
N ASP A 51 12.26 6.27 -18.09
CA ASP A 51 12.56 7.62 -18.57
C ASP A 51 13.68 8.31 -17.76
N ASP A 52 14.38 7.55 -16.91
CA ASP A 52 15.42 8.02 -15.99
C ASP A 52 15.01 9.16 -15.04
N THR A 53 13.71 9.47 -14.93
CA THR A 53 13.24 10.45 -13.95
C THR A 53 13.37 9.89 -12.53
N ALA A 54 13.63 10.77 -11.57
CA ALA A 54 13.74 10.39 -10.16
C ALA A 54 12.44 9.73 -9.65
N LEU A 55 12.58 8.68 -8.84
CA LEU A 55 11.44 8.07 -8.16
C LEU A 55 10.82 9.07 -7.18
N ASP A 56 9.49 9.05 -7.10
CA ASP A 56 8.80 9.69 -6.00
C ASP A 56 8.83 8.75 -4.80
N THR A 57 9.50 9.17 -3.74
CA THR A 57 9.71 8.37 -2.52
C THR A 57 8.75 8.73 -1.40
N GLN A 58 7.84 9.68 -1.64
CA GLN A 58 6.82 10.04 -0.67
C GLN A 58 5.83 8.89 -0.48
N THR A 59 5.21 8.88 0.70
CA THR A 59 4.07 8.02 1.00
C THR A 59 2.96 8.22 -0.04
N ASP A 60 2.37 7.12 -0.50
CA ASP A 60 1.30 7.16 -1.49
C ASP A 60 0.10 6.31 -1.08
N GLY A 61 -1.05 6.62 -1.67
CA GLY A 61 -2.31 5.97 -1.36
C GLY A 61 -2.35 4.49 -1.76
N TYR A 62 -1.69 4.10 -2.84
CA TYR A 62 -1.69 2.72 -3.31
C TYR A 62 -0.86 1.80 -2.41
N ALA A 63 0.37 2.20 -2.09
CA ALA A 63 1.20 1.43 -1.15
C ALA A 63 0.58 1.39 0.25
N THR A 64 0.16 2.54 0.79
CA THR A 64 -0.42 2.60 2.13
C THR A 64 -1.68 1.75 2.24
N SER A 65 -2.58 1.82 1.26
CA SER A 65 -3.83 1.05 1.28
C SER A 65 -3.59 -0.45 1.18
N VAL A 66 -2.78 -0.92 0.21
CA VAL A 66 -2.52 -2.34 0.02
C VAL A 66 -1.76 -2.96 1.18
N VAL A 67 -0.73 -2.27 1.71
CA VAL A 67 0.04 -2.78 2.86
C VAL A 67 -0.83 -2.87 4.11
N THR A 68 -1.61 -1.82 4.38
CA THR A 68 -2.54 -1.82 5.52
C THR A 68 -3.57 -2.95 5.39
N LEU A 69 -4.16 -3.14 4.21
CA LEU A 69 -5.10 -4.23 3.96
C LEU A 69 -4.45 -5.61 4.17
N ALA A 70 -3.24 -5.82 3.66
CA ALA A 70 -2.52 -7.08 3.82
C ALA A 70 -2.21 -7.39 5.29
N LEU A 71 -1.74 -6.40 6.06
CA LEU A 71 -1.41 -6.57 7.48
C LEU A 71 -2.65 -6.82 8.33
N GLN A 72 -3.76 -6.13 8.08
CA GLN A 72 -5.05 -6.40 8.74
C GLN A 72 -5.49 -7.86 8.58
N ASN A 73 -5.23 -8.45 7.41
CA ASN A 73 -5.62 -9.83 7.09
C ASN A 73 -4.52 -10.87 7.36
N ALA A 74 -3.34 -10.47 7.85
CA ALA A 74 -2.23 -11.39 8.09
C ALA A 74 -2.45 -12.32 9.30
N GLY A 75 -3.39 -11.95 10.18
CA GLY A 75 -3.63 -12.62 11.45
C GLY A 75 -2.48 -12.43 12.46
N GLY A 76 -2.60 -13.09 13.61
CA GLY A 76 -1.57 -13.06 14.65
C GLY A 76 -1.27 -11.66 15.19
N ALA A 77 0.00 -11.41 15.54
CA ALA A 77 0.42 -10.11 16.09
C ALA A 77 0.48 -8.99 15.03
N ALA A 78 0.62 -9.33 13.76
CA ALA A 78 0.73 -8.34 12.68
C ALA A 78 -0.59 -7.56 12.49
N SER A 79 -1.74 -8.21 12.62
CA SER A 79 -3.04 -7.56 12.45
C SER A 79 -3.42 -6.60 13.57
N SER A 80 -2.81 -6.73 14.74
CA SER A 80 -3.01 -5.86 15.91
C SER A 80 -1.88 -4.84 16.14
N ASP A 81 -0.86 -4.83 15.28
CA ASP A 81 0.28 -3.91 15.40
C ASP A 81 -0.16 -2.45 15.26
N ALA A 82 0.37 -1.57 16.12
CA ALA A 82 0.03 -0.15 16.15
C ALA A 82 0.31 0.57 14.82
N ARG A 83 1.25 0.07 14.02
CA ARG A 83 1.59 0.61 12.69
C ARG A 83 0.45 0.42 11.70
N VAL A 84 -0.36 -0.64 11.82
CA VAL A 84 -1.58 -0.82 11.02
C VAL A 84 -2.57 0.32 11.28
N ARG A 85 -2.77 0.68 12.54
CA ARG A 85 -3.62 1.83 12.92
C ARG A 85 -3.10 3.14 12.34
N LYS A 86 -1.78 3.37 12.40
CA LYS A 86 -1.15 4.56 11.78
C LYS A 86 -1.42 4.62 10.27
N GLY A 87 -1.35 3.49 9.57
CA GLY A 87 -1.71 3.40 8.14
C GLY A 87 -3.15 3.79 7.85
N LEU A 88 -4.09 3.27 8.65
CA LEU A 88 -5.51 3.63 8.54
C LEU A 88 -5.74 5.12 8.81
N ASP A 89 -5.07 5.69 9.82
CA ASP A 89 -5.17 7.11 10.15
C ASP A 89 -4.53 8.00 9.07
N TRP A 90 -3.45 7.54 8.44
CA TRP A 90 -2.89 8.19 7.26
C TRP A 90 -3.93 8.22 6.14
N LEU A 91 -4.57 7.09 5.80
CA LEU A 91 -5.61 7.05 4.77
C LEU A 91 -6.76 8.02 5.07
N ARG A 92 -7.28 8.05 6.30
CA ARG A 92 -8.37 8.96 6.69
C ARG A 92 -8.02 10.44 6.53
N ARG A 93 -6.75 10.81 6.76
CA ARG A 93 -6.27 12.19 6.67
C ARG A 93 -5.94 12.63 5.24
N HIS A 94 -5.58 11.70 4.35
CA HIS A 94 -5.07 11.99 3.01
C HIS A 94 -6.07 11.70 1.88
N GLN A 95 -7.36 11.52 2.20
CA GLN A 95 -8.41 11.54 1.19
C GLN A 95 -8.60 12.98 0.68
N ASP A 96 -8.53 13.17 -0.64
CA ASP A 96 -8.95 14.43 -1.24
C ASP A 96 -10.46 14.62 -1.01
N ARG A 97 -10.83 15.69 -0.30
CA ARG A 97 -12.22 15.98 0.07
C ARG A 97 -13.08 16.44 -1.09
N SER A 98 -12.47 16.93 -2.18
CA SER A 98 -13.18 17.42 -3.34
C SER A 98 -13.53 16.30 -4.33
N THR A 99 -12.62 15.33 -4.49
CA THR A 99 -12.77 14.23 -5.46
C THR A 99 -13.07 12.88 -4.80
N GLY A 100 -12.78 12.74 -3.51
CA GLY A 100 -12.85 11.46 -2.78
C GLY A 100 -11.68 10.52 -3.03
N GLN A 101 -10.68 10.92 -3.83
CA GLN A 101 -9.59 10.05 -4.26
C GLN A 101 -8.42 10.01 -3.28
N TRP A 102 -7.61 8.96 -3.39
CA TRP A 102 -6.25 8.92 -2.90
C TRP A 102 -5.29 8.94 -4.08
N THR A 103 -4.19 9.67 -3.94
CA THR A 103 -3.21 9.83 -5.02
C THR A 103 -2.14 8.74 -4.97
N ALA A 104 -1.70 8.28 -6.14
CA ALA A 104 -0.51 7.46 -6.30
C ALA A 104 0.26 7.80 -7.57
N THR A 105 1.59 7.60 -7.54
CA THR A 105 2.46 7.90 -8.68
C THR A 105 3.03 6.63 -9.31
N SER A 106 3.28 6.69 -10.62
CA SER A 106 3.79 5.54 -11.36
C SER A 106 5.28 5.31 -11.08
N LEU A 107 5.64 4.05 -10.86
CA LEU A 107 7.03 3.60 -10.80
C LEU A 107 7.66 3.34 -12.18
N ASN A 108 6.87 3.34 -13.26
CA ASN A 108 7.38 3.07 -14.61
C ASN A 108 8.02 4.31 -15.23
N LYS A 109 7.31 5.44 -15.20
CA LYS A 109 7.77 6.75 -15.69
C LYS A 109 6.92 7.86 -15.08
N ARG A 110 7.37 9.11 -15.16
CA ARG A 110 6.51 10.24 -14.75
C ARG A 110 5.31 10.33 -15.68
N ARG A 111 4.11 10.41 -15.12
CA ARG A 111 2.85 10.54 -15.88
C ARG A 111 2.28 11.92 -15.67
N ASP A 112 1.60 12.43 -16.71
CA ASP A 112 0.68 13.54 -16.55
C ASP A 112 -0.50 13.08 -15.68
N PRO A 113 -0.78 13.72 -14.53
CA PRO A 113 -1.91 13.37 -13.68
C PRO A 113 -3.26 13.41 -14.40
N ALA A 114 -3.41 14.24 -15.45
CA ALA A 114 -4.65 14.36 -16.20
C ALA A 114 -4.87 13.25 -17.24
N SER A 115 -3.82 12.51 -17.61
CA SER A 115 -3.86 11.41 -18.59
C SER A 115 -4.50 10.14 -18.03
N ASP A 116 -5.02 9.26 -18.89
CA ASP A 116 -5.64 8.00 -18.47
C ASP A 116 -4.70 7.15 -17.58
N PRO A 117 -3.40 6.96 -17.90
CA PRO A 117 -2.50 6.23 -17.01
C PRO A 117 -2.24 6.95 -15.67
N GLY A 118 -2.36 8.27 -15.61
CA GLY A 118 -2.28 9.04 -14.37
C GLY A 118 -3.50 8.81 -13.50
N ARG A 119 -4.70 8.94 -14.07
CA ARG A 119 -5.99 8.69 -13.39
C ARG A 119 -6.12 7.25 -12.89
N PHE A 120 -5.68 6.28 -13.69
CA PHE A 120 -5.67 4.87 -13.31
C PHE A 120 -4.94 4.61 -11.98
N MET A 121 -3.83 5.30 -11.72
CA MET A 121 -3.10 5.13 -10.46
C MET A 121 -3.92 5.59 -9.25
N ASN A 122 -4.65 6.71 -9.39
CA ASN A 122 -5.53 7.22 -8.34
C ASN A 122 -6.76 6.33 -8.16
N ASP A 123 -7.32 5.79 -9.25
CA ASP A 123 -8.45 4.85 -9.18
C ASP A 123 -8.06 3.59 -8.41
N ALA A 124 -6.89 3.01 -8.71
CA ALA A 124 -6.36 1.85 -8.00
C ALA A 124 -6.12 2.17 -6.51
N ALA A 125 -5.45 3.30 -6.21
CA ALA A 125 -5.22 3.75 -4.84
C ALA A 125 -6.53 3.92 -4.06
N SER A 126 -7.53 4.53 -4.69
CA SER A 126 -8.84 4.81 -4.08
C SER A 126 -9.62 3.53 -3.82
N ALA A 127 -9.63 2.59 -4.77
CA ALA A 127 -10.30 1.30 -4.61
C ALA A 127 -9.74 0.51 -3.41
N TYR A 128 -8.41 0.42 -3.29
CA TYR A 128 -7.78 -0.26 -2.16
C TYR A 128 -7.90 0.52 -0.86
N ALA A 129 -7.89 1.86 -0.90
CA ALA A 129 -8.10 2.67 0.30
C ALA A 129 -9.49 2.43 0.91
N VAL A 130 -10.53 2.39 0.07
CA VAL A 130 -11.89 2.04 0.50
C VAL A 130 -11.93 0.64 1.08
N LEU A 131 -11.32 -0.34 0.41
CA LEU A 131 -11.27 -1.73 0.91
C LEU A 131 -10.54 -1.84 2.25
N SER A 132 -9.42 -1.15 2.41
CA SER A 132 -8.64 -1.11 3.65
C SER A 132 -9.42 -0.48 4.80
N LEU A 133 -10.06 0.66 4.56
CA LEU A 133 -10.84 1.39 5.57
C LEU A 133 -12.15 0.69 5.95
N THR A 134 -12.74 -0.09 5.04
CA THR A 134 -13.95 -0.88 5.32
C THR A 134 -13.62 -2.19 6.04
N THR A 135 -12.47 -2.79 5.77
CA THR A 135 -11.96 -3.96 6.52
C THR A 135 -11.70 -3.62 8.00
N ALA A 136 -11.32 -2.37 8.29
CA ALA A 136 -11.01 -1.91 9.64
C ALA A 136 -12.25 -1.66 10.53
N ARG A 137 -13.46 -1.85 10.00
CA ARG A 137 -14.72 -1.57 10.71
C ARG A 137 -15.15 -2.73 11.60
#